data_AF-J9UJX5-F1
#
_entry.id   AF-J9UJX5-F1
#
_cell.length_a   1.000
_cell.length_b   1.000
_cell.length_c   1.000
_cell.angle_alpha   90.00
_cell.angle_beta   90.00
_cell.angle_gamma   90.00
#
_symmetry.space_group_name_H-M   'P 1'
#
loop_
_entity.id
_entity.type
_entity.pdbx_description
1 polymer ?
#
loop_
_entity_poly.entity_id
_entity_poly.type
_entity_poly.pdbx_seq_one_letter_code
_entity_poly.pdbx_strand_id
1 'polypeptide(L)'
;MWSHYADKHQGICIEYDINKILNEHNDKILIKKISYNKKVIRFDIIKNTQNTIMLSNTKNIDNFLISPNFISNALIDNNPLDHITELFMVKSKEWEYEDEYRILFYDEENKNPNGTLINLPIKSICFGVQTSKEDKELVYSLVKSINEKNRKKNTKKYKRIKLYEAHLDDNELFKINIKPYEHKKIKE
;
A
#
# COMPACT_ATOMS: atom_id res chain seq x y z
N MET A 1 6.19 -4.41 -10.40
CA MET A 1 6.02 -3.08 -9.77
C MET A 1 6.91 -1.98 -10.36
N TRP A 2 8.24 -2.01 -10.19
CA TRP A 2 9.09 -0.84 -10.52
C TRP A 2 9.03 -0.39 -11.99
N SER A 3 8.94 -1.35 -12.92
CA SER A 3 8.73 -1.10 -14.35
C SER A 3 7.44 -0.34 -14.65
N HIS A 4 6.38 -0.58 -13.88
CA HIS A 4 5.04 -0.03 -14.09
C HIS A 4 4.79 1.28 -13.32
N TYR A 5 5.41 1.44 -12.14
CA TYR A 5 5.09 2.54 -11.22
C TYR A 5 6.18 3.62 -11.13
N ALA A 6 7.35 3.40 -11.71
CA ALA A 6 8.45 4.35 -11.62
C ALA A 6 9.15 4.53 -12.97
N ASP A 7 8.34 4.81 -13.99
CA ASP A 7 8.74 5.12 -15.37
C ASP A 7 9.93 4.29 -15.85
N LYS A 8 9.73 2.97 -15.94
CA LYS A 8 10.77 2.02 -16.38
C LYS A 8 12.04 2.03 -15.51
N HIS A 9 11.86 1.97 -14.18
CA HIS A 9 12.95 1.90 -13.19
C HIS A 9 13.75 3.20 -12.99
N GLN A 10 13.20 4.35 -13.36
CA GLN A 10 13.80 5.66 -13.10
C GLN A 10 13.51 6.18 -11.69
N GLY A 11 12.38 5.80 -11.09
CA GLY A 11 12.01 6.23 -9.73
C GLY A 11 12.73 5.47 -8.61
N ILE A 12 12.30 5.73 -7.36
CA ILE A 12 12.81 5.08 -6.14
C ILE A 12 11.76 4.15 -5.51
N CYS A 13 12.22 3.20 -4.70
CA CYS A 13 11.37 2.39 -3.82
C CYS A 13 11.64 2.79 -2.36
N ILE A 14 10.57 2.98 -1.57
CA ILE A 14 10.66 3.37 -0.16
C ILE A 14 10.15 2.22 0.70
N GLU A 15 11.00 1.73 1.60
CA GLU A 15 10.65 0.72 2.61
C GLU A 15 10.27 1.43 3.91
N TYR A 16 9.09 1.11 4.45
CA TYR A 16 8.59 1.65 5.71
C TYR A 16 8.72 0.65 6.87
N ASP A 17 8.92 1.14 8.10
CA ASP A 17 8.84 0.35 9.33
C ASP A 17 7.38 0.29 9.81
N ILE A 18 6.69 -0.83 9.52
CA ILE A 18 5.28 -1.03 9.87
C ILE A 18 5.06 -1.56 11.30
N ASN A 19 6.13 -1.85 12.05
CA ASN A 19 6.00 -2.45 13.40
C ASN A 19 5.17 -1.57 14.33
N LYS A 20 5.24 -0.25 14.16
CA LYS A 20 4.45 0.68 14.96
C LYS A 20 2.96 0.47 14.77
N ILE A 21 2.51 0.26 13.52
CA ILE A 21 1.08 0.01 13.22
C ILE A 21 0.67 -1.38 13.70
N LEU A 22 1.53 -2.38 13.57
CA LEU A 22 1.21 -3.74 14.01
C LEU A 22 1.11 -3.85 15.54
N ASN A 23 1.88 -3.06 16.28
CA ASN A 23 1.96 -3.13 17.74
C ASN A 23 0.99 -2.17 18.45
N GLU A 24 0.67 -1.03 17.83
CA GLU A 24 -0.38 -0.13 18.32
C GLU A 24 -1.72 -0.68 17.80
N HIS A 25 -2.48 -1.37 18.66
CA HIS A 25 -3.85 -1.80 18.36
C HIS A 25 -4.71 -0.56 18.03
N ASN A 26 -4.70 -0.15 16.77
CA ASN A 26 -5.50 0.92 16.25
C ASN A 26 -6.62 0.30 15.42
N ASP A 27 -7.80 0.19 16.03
CA ASP A 27 -8.98 -0.40 15.43
C ASP A 27 -9.42 0.30 14.13
N LYS A 28 -8.87 1.48 13.84
CA LYS A 28 -9.11 2.25 12.61
C LYS A 28 -8.21 1.85 11.44
N ILE A 29 -7.11 1.13 11.66
CA ILE A 29 -6.16 0.75 10.60
C ILE A 29 -6.19 -0.76 10.40
N LEU A 30 -6.48 -1.17 9.16
CA LEU A 30 -6.39 -2.56 8.73
C LEU A 30 -5.24 -2.70 7.73
N ILE A 31 -4.27 -3.57 8.04
CA ILE A 31 -3.26 -4.00 7.07
C ILE A 31 -3.56 -5.44 6.68
N LYS A 32 -3.77 -5.68 5.38
CA LYS A 32 -4.04 -7.02 4.87
C LYS A 32 -3.27 -7.28 3.58
N LYS A 33 -2.86 -8.54 3.43
CA LYS A 33 -2.32 -9.07 2.19
C LYS A 33 -3.43 -9.21 1.16
N ILE A 34 -3.15 -8.91 -0.10
CA ILE A 34 -4.11 -9.02 -1.19
C ILE A 34 -4.32 -10.46 -1.61
N SER A 35 -5.59 -10.81 -1.82
CA SER A 35 -6.03 -12.07 -2.40
C SER A 35 -6.11 -11.93 -3.92
N TYR A 36 -5.47 -12.85 -4.64
CA TYR A 36 -5.36 -12.80 -6.09
C TYR A 36 -6.22 -13.85 -6.75
N ASN A 37 -7.20 -13.40 -7.55
CA ASN A 37 -8.22 -14.27 -8.15
C ASN A 37 -8.31 -14.10 -9.66
N LYS A 38 -8.62 -15.19 -10.37
CA LYS A 38 -8.80 -15.19 -11.83
C LYS A 38 -10.17 -14.65 -12.25
N LYS A 39 -11.19 -14.82 -11.42
CA LYS A 39 -12.55 -14.36 -11.70
C LYS A 39 -12.76 -12.95 -11.17
N VAL A 40 -13.43 -12.13 -11.96
CA VAL A 40 -13.90 -10.79 -11.55
C VAL A 40 -14.95 -10.96 -10.45
N ILE A 41 -14.91 -10.07 -9.45
CA ILE A 41 -15.94 -9.99 -8.42
C ILE A 41 -17.29 -9.76 -9.08
N ARG A 42 -18.26 -10.63 -8.83
CA ARG A 42 -19.63 -10.46 -9.35
C ARG A 42 -20.53 -9.92 -8.26
N PHE A 43 -21.26 -8.87 -8.59
CA PHE A 43 -22.37 -8.37 -7.79
C PHE A 43 -23.67 -8.82 -8.45
N ASP A 44 -24.36 -9.78 -7.83
CA ASP A 44 -25.68 -10.21 -8.30
C ASP A 44 -26.75 -9.20 -7.83
N ILE A 45 -26.85 -8.07 -8.53
CA ILE A 45 -27.82 -6.99 -8.21
C ILE A 45 -29.28 -7.48 -8.37
N ILE A 46 -29.53 -8.42 -9.29
CA ILE A 46 -30.88 -8.80 -9.73
C ILE A 46 -31.67 -9.61 -8.66
N LYS A 47 -31.01 -10.32 -7.75
CA LYS A 47 -31.71 -10.99 -6.64
C LYS A 47 -32.23 -10.00 -5.58
N ASN A 48 -31.70 -8.79 -5.54
CA ASN A 48 -31.97 -7.81 -4.47
C ASN A 48 -33.20 -6.93 -4.71
N THR A 49 -33.68 -6.78 -5.94
CA THR A 49 -34.88 -5.96 -6.20
C THR A 49 -36.12 -6.57 -5.54
N GLN A 50 -36.27 -7.89 -5.54
CA GLN A 50 -37.43 -8.55 -4.89
C GLN A 50 -37.45 -8.35 -3.36
N ASN A 51 -36.30 -8.44 -2.70
CA ASN A 51 -36.22 -8.22 -1.24
C ASN A 51 -36.28 -6.73 -0.86
N THR A 52 -35.68 -5.85 -1.66
CA THR A 52 -35.68 -4.39 -1.38
C THR A 52 -37.07 -3.78 -1.55
N ILE A 53 -37.86 -4.24 -2.54
CA ILE A 53 -39.25 -3.82 -2.74
C ILE A 53 -40.13 -4.23 -1.53
N MET A 54 -39.82 -5.33 -0.86
CA MET A 54 -40.53 -5.75 0.37
C MET A 54 -40.23 -4.84 1.58
N LEU A 55 -39.02 -4.29 1.68
CA LEU A 55 -38.61 -3.38 2.77
C LEU A 55 -39.06 -1.92 2.54
N SER A 56 -39.24 -1.46 1.30
CA SER A 56 -39.70 -0.09 1.01
C SER A 56 -41.14 0.22 1.43
N ASN A 57 -41.93 -0.78 1.80
CA ASN A 57 -43.28 -0.58 2.32
C ASN A 57 -43.33 -0.23 3.82
N THR A 58 -42.21 -0.28 4.55
CA THR A 58 -42.16 0.19 5.94
C THR A 58 -41.73 1.64 5.98
N LYS A 59 -42.71 2.54 6.15
CA LYS A 59 -42.54 3.98 6.35
C LYS A 59 -41.68 4.23 7.61
N ASN A 60 -40.39 4.51 7.44
CA ASN A 60 -39.57 5.38 8.30
C ASN A 60 -38.15 5.40 7.72
N ILE A 61 -37.85 6.44 6.95
CA ILE A 61 -36.62 6.61 6.18
C ILE A 61 -35.79 7.69 6.88
N ASP A 62 -35.20 7.38 8.04
CA ASP A 62 -34.23 8.30 8.66
C ASP A 62 -32.88 7.65 8.97
N ASN A 63 -32.66 6.40 8.59
CA ASN A 63 -31.31 5.86 8.46
C ASN A 63 -31.37 4.73 7.42
N PHE A 64 -30.88 4.99 6.21
CA PHE A 64 -30.47 3.93 5.29
C PHE A 64 -29.25 3.23 5.92
N LEU A 65 -29.50 2.44 6.96
CA LEU A 65 -28.58 1.42 7.39
C LEU A 65 -28.47 0.50 6.19
N ILE A 66 -27.37 0.62 5.44
CA ILE A 66 -26.91 -0.46 4.59
C ILE A 66 -26.81 -1.63 5.54
N SER A 67 -27.84 -2.47 5.57
CA SER A 67 -27.83 -3.69 6.35
C SER A 67 -26.52 -4.40 6.00
N PRO A 68 -25.76 -4.93 6.96
CA PRO A 68 -24.58 -5.75 6.70
C PRO A 68 -24.82 -6.81 5.60
N ASN A 69 -26.08 -7.21 5.42
CA ASN A 69 -26.55 -8.11 4.37
C ASN A 69 -26.56 -7.54 2.94
N PHE A 70 -26.20 -6.27 2.70
CA PHE A 70 -26.11 -5.76 1.33
C PHE A 70 -24.89 -6.37 0.60
N ILE A 71 -23.81 -6.65 1.34
CA ILE A 71 -22.53 -7.16 0.80
C ILE A 71 -22.45 -8.67 0.75
N SER A 72 -23.29 -9.39 1.50
CA SER A 72 -23.37 -10.86 1.42
C SER A 72 -23.68 -11.40 0.02
N ASN A 73 -24.02 -10.52 -0.94
CA ASN A 73 -24.30 -10.84 -2.34
C ASN A 73 -23.11 -10.65 -3.29
N ALA A 74 -21.99 -10.08 -2.82
CA ALA A 74 -20.76 -10.05 -3.60
C ALA A 74 -20.11 -11.43 -3.53
N LEU A 75 -19.83 -12.03 -4.71
CA LEU A 75 -19.24 -13.37 -4.78
C LEU A 75 -17.82 -13.30 -5.32
N ILE A 76 -16.91 -13.99 -4.63
CA ILE A 76 -15.56 -14.31 -5.10
C ILE A 76 -15.45 -15.82 -5.22
N ASP A 77 -15.21 -16.32 -6.43
CA ASP A 77 -15.17 -17.77 -6.69
C ASP A 77 -16.37 -18.54 -6.13
N ASN A 78 -17.56 -17.92 -6.18
CA ASN A 78 -18.84 -18.41 -5.65
C ASN A 78 -18.95 -18.45 -4.11
N ASN A 79 -17.99 -17.91 -3.37
CA ASN A 79 -18.09 -17.71 -1.93
C ASN A 79 -18.60 -16.29 -1.63
N PRO A 80 -19.52 -16.12 -0.67
CA PRO A 80 -20.01 -14.82 -0.24
C PRO A 80 -18.91 -14.00 0.43
N LEU A 81 -18.99 -12.69 0.26
CA LEU A 81 -18.14 -11.72 0.92
C LEU A 81 -18.77 -11.30 2.24
N ASP A 82 -18.03 -11.45 3.35
CA ASP A 82 -18.58 -11.23 4.69
C ASP A 82 -18.39 -9.77 5.16
N HIS A 83 -17.43 -9.03 4.56
CA HIS A 83 -17.15 -7.64 4.93
C HIS A 83 -16.83 -6.73 3.72
N ILE A 84 -17.28 -5.46 3.76
CA ILE A 84 -16.98 -4.45 2.72
C ILE A 84 -15.48 -4.27 2.44
N THR A 85 -14.66 -4.47 3.47
CA THR A 85 -13.21 -4.34 3.40
C THR A 85 -12.61 -5.35 2.43
N GLU A 86 -13.24 -6.51 2.25
CA GLU A 86 -12.74 -7.57 1.38
C GLU A 86 -12.83 -7.21 -0.11
N LEU A 87 -13.74 -6.31 -0.51
CA LEU A 87 -13.77 -5.77 -1.88
C LEU A 87 -12.48 -5.05 -2.24
N PHE A 88 -11.91 -4.36 -1.26
CA PHE A 88 -10.64 -3.67 -1.41
C PHE A 88 -9.46 -4.62 -1.28
N MET A 89 -9.63 -5.88 -0.90
CA MET A 89 -8.54 -6.84 -0.67
C MET A 89 -8.29 -7.80 -1.84
N VAL A 90 -8.94 -7.57 -2.99
CA VAL A 90 -8.87 -8.48 -4.14
C VAL A 90 -8.22 -7.79 -5.33
N LYS A 91 -7.43 -8.56 -6.10
CA LYS A 91 -6.84 -8.12 -7.37
C LYS A 91 -6.80 -9.28 -8.37
N SER A 92 -6.67 -8.96 -9.66
CA SER A 92 -6.54 -9.99 -10.71
C SER A 92 -5.29 -10.84 -10.50
N LYS A 93 -5.41 -12.15 -10.76
CA LYS A 93 -4.31 -13.14 -10.65
C LYS A 93 -3.06 -12.76 -11.43
N GLU A 94 -3.20 -12.03 -12.54
CA GLU A 94 -2.09 -11.54 -13.35
C GLU A 94 -1.12 -10.64 -12.58
N TRP A 95 -1.58 -10.03 -11.48
CA TRP A 95 -0.81 -9.13 -10.61
C TRP A 95 -0.28 -9.81 -9.35
N GLU A 96 -0.41 -11.14 -9.23
CA GLU A 96 0.02 -11.90 -8.04
C GLU A 96 1.51 -11.72 -7.72
N TYR A 97 2.34 -11.53 -8.76
CA TYR A 97 3.77 -11.31 -8.60
C TYR A 97 4.13 -10.04 -7.82
N GLU A 98 3.18 -9.12 -7.59
CA GLU A 98 3.43 -7.91 -6.81
C GLU A 98 3.50 -8.13 -5.31
N ASP A 99 2.95 -9.26 -4.82
CA ASP A 99 2.89 -9.60 -3.40
C ASP A 99 2.38 -8.44 -2.52
N GLU A 100 1.30 -7.80 -2.97
CA GLU A 100 0.79 -6.53 -2.48
C GLU A 100 0.15 -6.66 -1.08
N TYR A 101 0.39 -5.66 -0.25
CA TYR A 101 -0.35 -5.40 0.98
C TYR A 101 -1.05 -4.05 0.87
N ARG A 102 -2.29 -3.95 1.35
CA ARG A 102 -3.02 -2.69 1.46
C ARG A 102 -3.21 -2.28 2.91
N ILE A 103 -3.13 -0.98 3.13
CA ILE A 103 -3.51 -0.31 4.38
C ILE A 103 -4.84 0.37 4.12
N LEU A 104 -5.88 -0.04 4.84
CA LEU A 104 -7.16 0.66 4.89
C LEU A 104 -7.24 1.44 6.18
N PHE A 105 -7.65 2.69 6.07
CA PHE A 105 -7.90 3.55 7.22
C PHE A 105 -9.37 3.96 7.22
N TYR A 106 -10.04 3.72 8.34
CA TYR A 106 -11.43 4.11 8.54
C TYR A 106 -11.49 5.36 9.42
N ASP A 107 -11.91 6.48 8.82
CA ASP A 107 -12.14 7.75 9.50
C ASP A 107 -13.63 8.04 9.60
N GLU A 108 -14.29 7.49 10.63
CA GLU A 108 -15.73 7.70 10.86
C GLU A 108 -16.09 9.19 11.01
N GLU A 109 -15.21 9.95 11.66
CA GLU A 109 -15.46 11.36 11.98
C GLU A 109 -15.13 12.28 10.79
N ASN A 110 -14.54 11.74 9.71
CA ASN A 110 -14.05 12.47 8.54
C ASN A 110 -13.28 13.74 8.92
N LYS A 111 -12.45 13.66 9.96
CA LYS A 111 -11.75 14.81 10.54
C LYS A 111 -10.79 15.44 9.54
N ASN A 112 -10.29 14.65 8.59
CA ASN A 112 -9.40 15.11 7.53
C ASN A 112 -9.98 14.80 6.14
N PRO A 113 -10.82 15.69 5.57
CA PRO A 113 -11.46 15.46 4.27
C PRO A 113 -10.46 15.38 3.09
N ASN A 114 -9.24 15.88 3.28
CA ASN A 114 -8.17 15.83 2.29
C ASN A 114 -7.23 14.61 2.46
N GLY A 115 -7.64 13.63 3.29
CA GLY A 115 -6.86 12.44 3.58
C GLY A 115 -6.10 12.52 4.90
N THR A 116 -5.77 11.35 5.44
CA THR A 116 -5.08 11.21 6.73
C THR A 116 -3.63 10.77 6.51
N LEU A 117 -2.71 11.45 7.19
CA LEU A 117 -1.31 11.07 7.21
C LEU A 117 -1.10 9.89 8.16
N ILE A 118 -0.77 8.73 7.59
CA ILE A 118 -0.32 7.57 8.38
C ILE A 118 1.18 7.73 8.63
N ASN A 119 1.55 7.95 9.90
CA ASN A 119 2.94 8.17 10.28
C ASN A 119 3.75 6.88 10.27
N LEU A 120 4.34 6.57 9.11
CA LEU A 120 5.22 5.43 8.88
C LEU A 120 6.68 5.88 8.76
N PRO A 121 7.57 5.47 9.68
CA PRO A 121 8.99 5.78 9.57
C PRO A 121 9.61 5.10 8.34
N ILE A 122 10.41 5.84 7.57
CA ILE A 122 11.20 5.26 6.48
C ILE A 122 12.33 4.41 7.08
N LYS A 123 12.43 3.17 6.63
CA LYS A 123 13.48 2.21 7.01
C LYS A 123 14.61 2.19 5.98
N SER A 124 14.28 2.20 4.69
CA SER A 124 15.27 2.29 3.62
C SER A 124 14.69 2.88 2.34
N ILE A 125 15.58 3.31 1.44
CA ILE A 125 15.25 3.73 0.09
C ILE A 125 16.15 2.96 -0.88
N CYS A 126 15.57 2.45 -1.96
CA CYS A 126 16.28 1.77 -3.04
C CYS A 126 16.16 2.58 -4.33
N PHE A 127 17.29 2.89 -4.97
CA PHE A 127 17.33 3.53 -6.29
C PHE A 127 17.06 2.52 -7.39
N GLY A 128 16.31 2.95 -8.40
CA GLY A 128 16.01 2.14 -9.56
C GLY A 128 17.22 2.03 -10.45
N VAL A 129 17.21 1.00 -11.30
CA VAL A 129 18.27 0.72 -12.27
C VAL A 129 18.60 1.95 -13.11
N GLN A 130 17.57 2.74 -13.45
CA GLN A 130 17.67 3.92 -14.30
C GLN A 130 17.50 5.24 -13.55
N THR A 131 17.55 5.25 -12.20
CA THR A 131 17.46 6.52 -11.48
C THR A 131 18.63 7.43 -11.85
N SER A 132 18.31 8.69 -12.18
CA SER A 132 19.27 9.70 -12.61
C SER A 132 20.32 9.96 -11.52
N LYS A 133 21.49 10.48 -11.92
CA LYS A 133 22.53 10.84 -10.95
C LYS A 133 22.05 12.00 -10.08
N GLU A 134 21.34 12.94 -10.69
CA GLU A 134 20.78 14.13 -10.07
C GLU A 134 19.79 13.75 -8.95
N ASP A 135 18.87 12.81 -9.22
CA ASP A 135 17.91 12.32 -8.23
C ASP A 135 18.60 11.49 -7.14
N LYS A 136 19.59 10.67 -7.51
CA LYS A 136 20.41 9.92 -6.53
C LYS A 136 21.10 10.87 -5.56
N GLU A 137 21.69 11.95 -6.06
CA GLU A 137 22.34 12.97 -5.24
C GLU A 137 21.35 13.73 -4.36
N LEU A 138 20.21 14.14 -4.90
CA LEU A 138 19.15 14.79 -4.14
C LEU A 138 18.70 13.91 -2.96
N VAL A 139 18.31 12.68 -3.22
CA VAL A 139 17.84 11.74 -2.19
C VAL A 139 18.94 11.41 -1.20
N TYR A 140 20.18 11.19 -1.68
CA TYR A 140 21.34 10.95 -0.81
C TYR A 140 21.56 12.10 0.17
N SER A 141 21.54 13.35 -0.31
CA SER A 141 21.74 14.54 0.52
C SER A 141 20.65 14.68 1.59
N LEU A 142 19.38 14.42 1.23
CA LEU A 142 18.24 14.44 2.15
C LEU A 142 18.40 13.37 3.24
N VAL A 143 18.67 12.13 2.84
CA VAL A 143 18.85 11.01 3.78
C VAL A 143 20.04 11.22 4.68
N LYS A 144 21.15 11.77 4.17
CA LYS A 144 22.31 12.15 4.98
C LYS A 144 21.95 13.18 6.05
N SER A 145 21.27 14.27 5.67
CA SER A 145 20.81 15.32 6.59
C SER A 145 19.88 14.76 7.67
N ILE A 146 18.91 13.91 7.29
CA ILE A 146 17.98 13.26 8.24
C ILE A 146 18.74 12.36 9.21
N ASN A 147 19.64 11.51 8.71
CA ASN A 147 20.42 10.60 9.54
C ASN A 147 21.35 11.35 10.50
N GLU A 148 21.94 12.47 10.09
CA GLU A 148 22.76 13.33 10.96
C GLU A 148 21.92 13.99 12.06
N LYS A 149 20.73 14.49 11.73
CA LYS A 149 19.77 15.03 12.71
C LYS A 149 19.35 13.95 13.73
N ASN A 150 19.10 12.73 13.26
CA ASN A 150 18.73 11.59 14.10
C ASN A 150 19.88 11.18 15.02
N ARG A 151 21.14 11.22 14.55
CA ARG A 151 22.32 10.90 15.38
C ARG A 151 22.50 11.86 16.56
N LYS A 152 22.18 13.15 16.36
CA LYS A 152 22.28 14.18 17.40
C LYS A 152 21.19 14.06 18.48
N LYS A 153 20.07 13.40 18.16
CA LYS A 153 18.98 13.14 19.10
C LYS A 153 19.22 11.79 19.77
N ASN A 154 19.76 11.79 20.99
CA ASN A 154 19.89 10.58 21.79
C ASN A 154 18.54 9.85 21.90
N THR A 155 18.43 8.65 21.31
CA THR A 155 17.56 7.52 21.74
C THR A 155 17.44 6.48 20.62
N LYS A 156 17.29 5.21 21.00
CA LYS A 156 16.96 4.03 20.16
C LYS A 156 15.71 4.19 19.25
N LYS A 157 15.05 5.36 19.29
CA LYS A 157 13.80 5.70 18.62
C LYS A 157 13.96 5.96 17.12
N TYR A 158 15.10 6.49 16.69
CA TYR A 158 15.31 6.88 15.28
C TYR A 158 16.36 5.98 14.62
N LYS A 159 15.90 4.97 13.86
CA LYS A 159 16.79 4.09 13.09
C LYS A 159 17.39 4.86 11.92
N ARG A 160 18.64 4.51 11.57
CA ARG A 160 19.32 5.05 10.38
C ARG A 160 18.61 4.55 9.13
N ILE A 161 18.22 5.47 8.25
CA ILE A 161 17.68 5.16 6.92
C ILE A 161 18.83 4.62 6.06
N LYS A 162 18.63 3.44 5.48
CA LYS A 162 19.60 2.78 4.59
C LYS A 162 19.33 3.14 3.13
N LEU A 163 20.38 3.17 2.32
CA LEU A 163 20.29 3.37 0.87
C LEU A 163 20.76 2.13 0.14
N TYR A 164 20.03 1.75 -0.89
CA TYR A 164 20.32 0.64 -1.78
C TYR A 164 20.19 1.08 -3.24
N GLU A 165 20.72 0.27 -4.14
CA GLU A 165 20.62 0.47 -5.58
C GLU A 165 20.33 -0.87 -6.27
N ALA A 166 19.40 -0.83 -7.21
CA ALA A 166 19.06 -1.94 -8.08
C ALA A 166 19.94 -1.96 -9.33
N HIS A 167 20.40 -3.15 -9.71
CA HIS A 167 21.17 -3.41 -10.92
C HIS A 167 20.54 -4.58 -11.68
N LEU A 168 20.56 -4.54 -13.00
CA LEU A 168 20.23 -5.73 -13.80
C LEU A 168 21.31 -6.79 -13.62
N ASP A 169 20.91 -8.05 -13.61
CA ASP A 169 21.84 -9.18 -13.65
C ASP A 169 22.34 -9.38 -15.09
N ASP A 170 23.66 -9.45 -15.26
CA ASP A 170 24.27 -9.66 -16.56
C ASP A 170 24.11 -11.11 -17.06
N ASN A 171 23.85 -12.06 -16.15
CA ASN A 171 23.80 -13.50 -16.45
C ASN A 171 22.37 -14.06 -16.52
N GLU A 172 21.40 -13.38 -15.91
CA GLU A 172 20.00 -13.81 -15.88
C GLU A 172 19.08 -12.71 -16.41
N LEU A 173 18.46 -12.98 -17.57
CA LEU A 173 17.59 -12.03 -18.25
C LEU A 173 16.45 -11.58 -17.32
N PHE A 174 16.29 -10.26 -17.17
CA PHE A 174 15.26 -9.60 -16.36
C PHE A 174 15.39 -9.74 -14.83
N LYS A 175 16.47 -10.33 -14.32
CA LYS A 175 16.73 -10.35 -12.89
C LYS A 175 17.30 -9.03 -12.40
N ILE A 176 16.85 -8.59 -11.22
CA ILE A 176 17.32 -7.39 -10.56
C ILE A 176 18.02 -7.79 -9.25
N ASN A 177 19.26 -7.34 -9.10
CA ASN A 177 20.06 -7.49 -7.90
C ASN A 177 20.08 -6.17 -7.13
N ILE A 178 19.85 -6.22 -5.82
CA ILE A 178 19.86 -5.04 -4.95
C ILE A 178 21.13 -5.07 -4.10
N LYS A 179 21.89 -3.98 -4.11
CA LYS A 179 23.14 -3.84 -3.34
C LYS A 179 23.10 -2.57 -2.47
N PRO A 180 23.85 -2.51 -1.36
CA PRO A 180 24.03 -1.27 -0.61
C PRO A 180 24.54 -0.16 -1.53
N TYR A 181 23.95 1.04 -1.44
CA TYR A 181 24.37 2.17 -2.26
C TYR A 181 25.65 2.79 -1.70
N GLU A 182 26.70 2.81 -2.52
CA GLU A 182 27.97 3.47 -2.23
C GLU A 182 28.01 4.80 -2.99
N HIS A 183 27.81 5.90 -2.26
CA HIS A 183 27.88 7.23 -2.84
C HIS A 183 29.31 7.54 -3.30
N LYS A 184 29.49 7.70 -4.62
CA LYS A 184 30.73 8.17 -5.24
C LYS A 184 30.57 9.67 -5.49
N LYS A 185 31.45 10.49 -4.91
CA LYS A 185 31.48 11.92 -5.21
C LYS A 185 31.60 12.11 -6.71
N ILE A 186 30.72 12.93 -7.29
CA ILE A 186 30.86 13.40 -8.66
C ILE A 186 32.20 14.15 -8.72
N LYS A 187 33.15 13.62 -9.50
CA LYS A 187 34.29 14.43 -9.93
C LYS A 187 33.75 15.32 -11.03
N GLU A 188 33.69 16.63 -10.75
CA GLU A 188 33.52 17.67 -11.76
C GLU A 188 34.62 17.59 -12.82
#